data_AF-A0A1F9R313-F1
#
_entry.id   AF-A0A1F9R313-F1
#
_cell.length_a   1.000
_cell.length_b   1.000
_cell.length_c   1.000
_cell.angle_alpha   90.00
_cell.angle_beta   90.00
_cell.angle_gamma   90.00
#
_symmetry.space_group_name_H-M   'P 1'
#
loop_
_entity.id
_entity.type
_entity.pdbx_description
1 polymer ?
#
loop_
_entity_poly.entity_id
_entity_poly.type
_entity_poly.pdbx_seq_one_letter_code
_entity_poly.pdbx_strand_id
1 'polypeptide(L)'
;MMKAMKDFRAAALVVLLVLTACATWRWSGSPPRDERTANAPLAARSAGGELHPRPVEAPPEIELRLSTAPAAVKPQVVVAPTPPEKLKTAVYPADLGPETVDVSGYPPRIRADYQVYARVCAKCHTLARANYSQHVERAWWRLYITRMRARAAWKGSRLSRDEVRAILNFLSHDSRARKRERRKEFEKTTAELERRFDAEMALRLQRLQKGRPVLDGR
;
A
#
# COMPACT_ATOMS: atom_id res chain seq x y z
N MET A 1 19.71 -4.59 56.73
CA MET A 1 20.04 -4.38 55.29
C MET A 1 20.76 -5.59 54.64
N MET A 2 20.40 -6.85 54.94
CA MET A 2 21.10 -8.03 54.37
C MET A 2 20.18 -9.05 53.65
N LYS A 3 18.87 -8.78 53.55
CA LYS A 3 17.91 -9.69 52.91
C LYS A 3 17.70 -9.40 51.41
N ALA A 4 17.94 -8.16 50.97
CA ALA A 4 17.70 -7.73 49.58
C ALA A 4 18.76 -8.16 48.55
N MET A 5 19.93 -8.68 48.97
CA MET A 5 21.00 -9.11 48.03
C MET A 5 20.91 -10.57 47.60
N LYS A 6 20.07 -11.40 48.24
CA LYS A 6 19.92 -12.82 47.85
C LYS A 6 18.98 -12.98 46.64
N ASP A 7 17.99 -12.11 46.50
CA ASP A 7 16.97 -12.24 45.46
C ASP A 7 17.46 -11.84 44.06
N PHE A 8 18.51 -11.01 43.97
CA PHE A 8 19.13 -10.65 42.70
C PHE A 8 19.93 -11.79 42.05
N ARG A 9 20.44 -12.74 42.83
CA ARG A 9 21.22 -13.87 42.30
C ARG A 9 20.35 -14.98 41.70
N ALA A 10 19.09 -15.11 42.14
CA ALA A 10 18.16 -16.10 41.61
C ALA A 10 17.60 -15.71 40.23
N ALA A 11 17.38 -14.42 39.98
CA ALA A 11 16.84 -13.93 38.70
C ALA A 11 17.85 -14.03 37.54
N ALA A 12 19.16 -13.97 37.80
CA ALA A 12 20.19 -14.04 36.76
C ALA A 12 20.41 -15.46 36.19
N LEU A 13 20.08 -16.51 36.95
CA LEU A 13 20.24 -17.91 36.53
C LEU A 13 19.13 -18.40 35.58
N VAL A 14 17.94 -17.82 35.65
CA VAL A 14 16.81 -18.18 34.76
C VAL A 14 16.99 -17.60 33.35
N VAL A 15 17.61 -16.42 33.22
CA VAL A 15 17.86 -15.77 31.91
C VAL A 15 18.95 -16.50 31.10
N LEU A 16 19.90 -17.17 31.75
CA LEU A 16 20.98 -17.89 31.07
C LEU A 16 20.54 -19.25 30.49
N LEU A 17 19.43 -19.82 30.97
CA LEU A 17 18.90 -21.12 30.50
C LEU A 17 17.95 -21.01 29.29
N VAL A 18 17.46 -19.83 28.96
CA VAL A 18 16.59 -19.60 27.78
C VAL A 18 17.40 -19.29 26.52
N LEU A 19 18.66 -18.85 26.64
CA LEU A 19 19.50 -18.45 25.52
C LEU A 19 20.31 -19.58 24.84
N THR A 20 20.30 -20.81 25.39
CA THR A 20 21.00 -21.96 24.79
C THR A 20 20.10 -22.88 23.96
N ALA A 21 18.81 -22.59 23.83
CA ALA A 21 17.86 -23.41 23.06
C ALA A 21 17.65 -22.97 21.58
N CYS A 22 18.46 -22.05 21.05
CA CYS A 22 18.36 -21.58 19.66
C CYS A 22 19.43 -22.16 18.70
N ALA A 23 20.27 -23.10 19.14
CA ALA A 23 21.47 -23.51 18.40
C ALA A 23 21.35 -24.80 17.55
N THR A 24 20.16 -25.30 17.22
CA THR A 24 20.04 -26.55 16.42
C THR A 24 18.93 -26.61 15.37
N TRP A 25 18.40 -25.47 14.92
CA TRP A 25 17.58 -25.47 13.70
C TRP A 25 18.48 -25.49 12.45
N ARG A 26 18.96 -26.70 12.13
CA ARG A 26 19.67 -27.05 10.92
C ARG A 26 18.68 -27.12 9.76
N TRP A 27 18.57 -26.04 8.98
CA TRP A 27 17.83 -26.03 7.72
C TRP A 27 18.56 -26.95 6.73
N SER A 28 18.03 -28.16 6.56
CA SER A 28 18.45 -29.11 5.54
C SER A 28 17.90 -28.69 4.17
N GLY A 29 18.81 -28.45 3.23
CA GLY A 29 18.64 -28.73 1.80
C GLY A 29 17.62 -27.89 1.01
N SER A 30 18.12 -26.93 0.23
CA SER A 30 17.50 -26.65 -1.08
C SER A 30 17.99 -27.73 -2.06
N PRO A 31 17.12 -28.33 -2.88
CA PRO A 31 17.57 -29.23 -3.95
C PRO A 31 18.39 -28.45 -5.00
N PRO A 32 19.36 -29.09 -5.66
CA PRO A 32 20.14 -28.46 -6.71
C PRO A 32 19.23 -28.05 -7.88
N ARG A 33 19.42 -26.83 -8.39
CA ARG A 33 18.85 -26.41 -9.67
C ARG A 33 19.49 -27.25 -10.77
N ASP A 34 18.64 -27.90 -11.55
CA ASP A 34 19.04 -28.53 -12.80
C ASP A 34 19.37 -27.44 -13.83
N GLU A 35 20.66 -27.26 -14.14
CA GLU A 35 21.19 -26.30 -15.13
C GLU A 35 21.07 -26.80 -16.58
N ARG A 36 20.27 -27.85 -16.83
CA ARG A 36 20.31 -28.58 -18.10
C ARG A 36 19.27 -28.11 -19.14
N THR A 37 19.02 -26.80 -19.27
CA THR A 37 18.23 -26.22 -20.39
C THR A 37 18.68 -24.83 -20.87
N ALA A 38 19.92 -24.42 -20.63
CA ALA A 38 20.41 -23.09 -21.03
C ALA A 38 21.20 -23.03 -22.35
N ASN A 39 21.22 -24.09 -23.17
CA ASN A 39 21.91 -24.10 -24.46
C ASN A 39 21.01 -24.68 -25.56
N ALA A 40 20.14 -23.83 -26.12
CA ALA A 40 19.56 -24.06 -27.44
C ALA A 40 20.16 -23.01 -28.41
N PRO A 41 20.83 -23.42 -29.49
CA PRO A 41 21.42 -22.49 -30.45
C PRO A 41 20.32 -21.76 -31.24
N LEU A 42 20.47 -20.43 -31.33
CA LEU A 42 19.73 -19.55 -32.23
C LEU A 42 20.00 -19.97 -33.67
N ALA A 43 19.04 -20.65 -34.29
CA ALA A 43 19.05 -20.89 -35.73
C ALA A 43 18.78 -19.59 -36.46
N ALA A 44 19.78 -19.14 -37.22
CA ALA A 44 19.69 -18.04 -38.16
C ALA A 44 18.67 -18.36 -39.26
N ARG A 45 17.65 -17.50 -39.41
CA ARG A 45 16.86 -17.41 -40.64
C ARG A 45 17.19 -16.10 -41.32
N SER A 46 18.01 -16.19 -42.34
CA SER A 46 18.17 -15.23 -43.42
C SER A 46 16.97 -15.32 -44.34
N ALA A 47 16.24 -14.22 -44.49
CA ALA A 47 15.36 -13.99 -45.64
C ALA A 47 15.39 -12.49 -45.93
N GLY A 48 16.09 -12.13 -47.00
CA GLY A 48 16.11 -10.78 -47.54
C GLY A 48 14.74 -10.37 -48.06
N GLY A 49 14.39 -9.13 -47.76
CA GLY A 49 13.30 -8.40 -48.38
C GLY A 49 13.68 -6.93 -48.33
N GLU A 50 14.20 -6.41 -49.43
CA GLU A 50 14.37 -4.97 -49.66
C GLU A 50 12.99 -4.30 -49.54
N LEU A 51 12.80 -3.55 -48.46
CA LEU A 51 11.70 -2.62 -48.31
C LEU A 51 12.25 -1.23 -48.64
N HIS A 52 11.97 -0.77 -49.86
CA HIS A 52 12.12 0.64 -50.21
C HIS A 52 11.30 1.50 -49.22
N PRO A 53 11.88 2.53 -48.60
CA PRO A 53 11.11 3.48 -47.80
C PRO A 53 10.24 4.33 -48.73
N ARG A 54 8.92 4.29 -48.53
CA ARG A 54 8.02 5.29 -49.11
C ARG A 54 8.26 6.63 -48.39
N PRO A 55 8.26 7.78 -49.10
CA PRO A 55 8.30 9.09 -48.46
C PRO A 55 7.12 9.21 -47.48
N VAL A 56 7.42 9.41 -46.20
CA VAL A 56 6.41 9.72 -45.19
C VAL A 56 6.09 11.21 -45.36
N GLU A 57 4.89 11.52 -45.85
CA GLU A 57 4.34 12.88 -45.81
C GLU A 57 4.32 13.37 -44.37
N ALA A 58 4.92 14.54 -44.15
CA ALA A 58 4.96 15.17 -42.84
C ALA A 58 3.52 15.53 -42.40
N PRO A 59 3.09 15.13 -41.19
CA PRO A 59 1.78 15.52 -40.69
C PRO A 59 1.71 17.04 -40.52
N PRO A 60 0.52 17.66 -40.73
CA PRO A 60 0.35 19.09 -40.54
C PRO A 60 0.69 19.47 -39.10
N GLU A 61 1.46 20.56 -38.96
CA GLU A 61 1.84 21.13 -37.67
C GLU A 61 0.58 21.44 -36.86
N ILE A 62 0.30 20.60 -35.86
CA ILE A 62 -0.69 20.90 -34.84
C ILE A 62 -0.04 21.96 -33.96
N GLU A 63 -0.42 23.22 -34.18
CA GLU A 63 -0.06 24.31 -33.27
C GLU A 63 -0.58 23.97 -31.86
N LEU A 64 0.32 23.47 -31.03
CA LEU A 64 0.09 23.22 -29.63
C LEU A 64 -0.02 24.57 -28.91
N ARG A 65 -1.22 25.17 -28.89
CA ARG A 65 -1.48 26.33 -28.05
C ARG A 65 -1.36 25.89 -26.59
N LEU A 66 -0.22 26.18 -25.97
CA LEU A 66 -0.05 26.11 -24.53
C LEU A 66 -1.05 27.07 -23.88
N SER A 67 -2.13 26.51 -23.34
CA SER A 67 -3.02 27.23 -22.43
C SER A 67 -2.24 27.57 -21.16
N THR A 68 -1.85 28.83 -21.01
CA THR A 68 -1.15 29.39 -19.85
C THR A 68 -2.11 29.88 -18.75
N ALA A 69 -3.32 29.31 -18.67
CA ALA A 69 -4.23 29.64 -17.58
C ALA A 69 -3.95 28.74 -16.36
N PRO A 70 -3.52 29.28 -15.20
CA PRO A 70 -3.55 28.53 -13.97
C PRO A 70 -5.01 28.40 -13.54
N ALA A 71 -5.64 27.27 -13.90
CA ALA A 71 -6.89 26.88 -13.26
C ALA A 71 -6.56 26.48 -11.81
N ALA A 72 -6.54 27.46 -10.93
CA ALA A 72 -6.58 27.25 -9.49
C ALA A 72 -7.96 26.70 -9.10
N VAL A 73 -8.22 25.44 -9.46
CA VAL A 73 -9.35 24.70 -8.92
C VAL A 73 -8.99 24.39 -7.48
N LYS A 74 -9.58 25.15 -6.56
CA LYS A 74 -9.57 24.80 -5.13
C LYS A 74 -10.23 23.43 -5.01
N PRO A 75 -9.52 22.35 -4.61
CA PRO A 75 -10.17 21.09 -4.33
C PRO A 75 -10.92 21.29 -3.01
N GLN A 76 -12.21 21.57 -3.10
CA GLN A 76 -13.06 21.54 -1.92
C GLN A 76 -13.16 20.07 -1.51
N VAL A 77 -12.48 19.70 -0.43
CA VAL A 77 -12.61 18.38 0.18
C VAL A 77 -13.95 18.33 0.89
N VAL A 78 -15.02 18.21 0.11
CA VAL A 78 -16.30 17.71 0.60
C VAL A 78 -16.12 16.20 0.62
N VAL A 79 -15.71 15.64 1.76
CA VAL A 79 -15.70 14.18 1.91
C VAL A 79 -17.15 13.75 1.81
N ALA A 80 -17.53 13.23 0.64
CA ALA A 80 -18.86 12.71 0.36
C ALA A 80 -19.33 11.82 1.52
N PRO A 81 -20.63 11.80 1.83
CA PRO A 81 -21.15 10.93 2.88
C PRO A 81 -20.71 9.49 2.61
N THR A 82 -20.14 8.85 3.63
CA THR A 82 -19.60 7.51 3.48
C THR A 82 -20.75 6.52 3.24
N PRO A 83 -20.71 5.72 2.17
CA PRO A 83 -21.74 4.72 1.91
C PRO A 83 -21.93 3.75 3.09
N PRO A 84 -23.19 3.34 3.40
CA PRO A 84 -23.49 2.52 4.59
C PRO A 84 -22.79 1.15 4.64
N GLU A 85 -22.41 0.57 3.50
CA GLU A 85 -21.67 -0.70 3.45
C GLU A 85 -20.21 -0.54 3.89
N LYS A 86 -19.56 0.58 3.54
CA LYS A 86 -18.20 0.89 4.01
C LYS A 86 -18.19 1.07 5.52
N LEU A 87 -19.21 1.73 6.07
CA LEU A 87 -19.35 1.90 7.51
C LEU A 87 -19.42 0.58 8.26
N LYS A 88 -19.91 -0.52 7.67
CA LYS A 88 -19.99 -1.83 8.36
C LYS A 88 -18.70 -2.64 8.30
N THR A 89 -17.86 -2.40 7.31
CA THR A 89 -16.68 -3.23 7.00
C THR A 89 -15.36 -2.53 7.25
N ALA A 90 -15.38 -1.21 7.50
CA ALA A 90 -14.20 -0.43 7.84
C ALA A 90 -13.51 -0.99 9.09
N VAL A 91 -12.19 -1.11 8.98
CA VAL A 91 -11.28 -1.56 10.04
C VAL A 91 -10.46 -0.39 10.56
N TYR A 92 -10.16 0.59 9.70
CA TYR A 92 -9.43 1.80 10.05
C TYR A 92 -10.24 3.04 9.65
N PRO A 93 -10.04 4.20 10.30
CA PRO A 93 -10.67 5.46 9.89
C PRO A 93 -10.45 5.80 8.42
N ALA A 94 -9.23 5.56 7.91
CA ALA A 94 -8.87 5.78 6.52
C ALA A 94 -9.74 5.01 5.52
N ASP A 95 -10.35 3.88 5.92
CA ASP A 95 -11.20 3.06 5.05
C ASP A 95 -12.51 3.77 4.67
N LEU A 96 -12.90 4.81 5.43
CA LEU A 96 -14.10 5.61 5.16
C LEU A 96 -13.88 6.70 4.09
N GLY A 97 -12.64 6.89 3.64
CA GLY A 97 -12.29 7.88 2.63
C GLY A 97 -12.69 7.48 1.20
N PRO A 98 -12.60 8.44 0.25
CA PRO A 98 -12.70 8.19 -1.18
C PRO A 98 -11.72 7.10 -1.67
N GLU A 99 -12.15 6.27 -2.62
CA GLU A 99 -11.31 5.24 -3.24
C GLU A 99 -10.25 5.83 -4.20
N THR A 100 -10.48 7.02 -4.70
CA THR A 100 -9.61 7.63 -5.72
C THR A 100 -9.03 8.93 -5.22
N VAL A 101 -7.89 9.30 -5.82
CA VAL A 101 -7.31 10.63 -5.69
C VAL A 101 -7.23 11.25 -7.06
N ASP A 102 -7.42 12.56 -7.14
CA ASP A 102 -7.19 13.30 -8.39
C ASP A 102 -5.69 13.40 -8.66
N VAL A 103 -5.27 12.85 -9.80
CA VAL A 103 -3.88 12.82 -10.28
C VAL A 103 -3.71 13.56 -11.60
N SER A 104 -4.73 14.29 -12.06
CA SER A 104 -4.70 15.00 -13.35
C SER A 104 -3.49 15.93 -13.47
N GLY A 105 -3.14 16.62 -12.38
CA GLY A 105 -1.97 17.51 -12.29
C GLY A 105 -0.62 16.81 -12.04
N TYR A 106 -0.57 15.49 -11.87
CA TYR A 106 0.70 14.78 -11.61
C TYR A 106 1.50 14.55 -12.90
N PRO A 107 2.84 14.39 -12.84
CA PRO A 107 3.65 14.06 -14.01
C PRO A 107 3.17 12.78 -14.72
N PRO A 108 3.31 12.65 -16.05
CA PRO A 108 2.80 11.50 -16.81
C PRO A 108 3.23 10.15 -16.25
N ARG A 109 4.50 10.05 -15.81
CA ARG A 109 5.02 8.83 -15.19
C ARG A 109 4.32 8.48 -13.88
N ILE A 110 4.03 9.46 -13.03
CA ILE A 110 3.34 9.24 -11.75
C ILE A 110 1.88 8.86 -11.99
N ARG A 111 1.23 9.41 -13.02
CA ARG A 111 -0.12 8.99 -13.42
C ARG A 111 -0.16 7.52 -13.88
N ALA A 112 0.84 7.08 -14.64
CA ALA A 112 0.96 5.67 -15.02
C ALA A 112 1.21 4.78 -13.77
N ASP A 113 2.08 5.22 -12.87
CA ASP A 113 2.35 4.52 -11.61
C ASP A 113 1.07 4.45 -10.71
N TYR A 114 0.20 5.46 -10.74
CA TYR A 114 -1.11 5.46 -10.06
C TYR A 114 -2.04 4.38 -10.62
N GLN A 115 -2.09 4.17 -11.94
CA GLN A 115 -2.93 3.13 -12.54
C GLN A 115 -2.50 1.73 -12.06
N VAL A 116 -1.19 1.49 -11.96
CA VAL A 116 -0.66 0.24 -11.38
C VAL A 116 -1.06 0.11 -9.92
N TYR A 117 -0.89 1.18 -9.13
CA TYR A 117 -1.31 1.21 -7.73
C TYR A 117 -2.79 0.90 -7.56
N ALA A 118 -3.68 1.56 -8.30
CA ALA A 118 -5.11 1.37 -8.19
C ALA A 118 -5.51 -0.07 -8.56
N ARG A 119 -5.00 -0.60 -9.68
CA ARG A 119 -5.27 -1.97 -10.14
C ARG A 119 -4.81 -3.03 -9.15
N VAL A 120 -3.64 -2.84 -8.54
CA VAL A 120 -3.01 -3.87 -7.69
C VAL A 120 -3.53 -3.79 -6.25
N CYS A 121 -3.58 -2.60 -5.68
CA CYS A 121 -3.87 -2.43 -4.25
C CYS A 121 -5.36 -2.49 -3.92
N ALA A 122 -6.25 -2.20 -4.88
CA ALA A 122 -7.71 -2.28 -4.66
C ALA A 122 -8.24 -3.72 -4.55
N LYS A 123 -7.44 -4.75 -4.90
CA LYS A 123 -7.88 -6.15 -4.94
C LYS A 123 -8.25 -6.74 -3.57
N CYS A 124 -7.67 -6.24 -2.50
CA CYS A 124 -7.79 -6.84 -1.16
C CYS A 124 -8.50 -5.94 -0.15
N HIS A 125 -8.49 -4.62 -0.37
CA HIS A 125 -9.13 -3.62 0.46
C HIS A 125 -9.20 -2.30 -0.30
N THR A 126 -9.98 -1.37 0.24
CA THR A 126 -10.05 0.02 -0.24
C THR A 126 -8.68 0.67 -0.42
N LEU A 127 -8.54 1.48 -1.46
CA LEU A 127 -7.36 2.33 -1.69
C LEU A 127 -7.29 3.46 -0.67
N ALA A 128 -8.45 3.88 -0.13
CA ALA A 128 -8.56 4.91 0.89
C ALA A 128 -7.63 4.62 2.09
N ARG A 129 -7.46 3.34 2.45
CA ARG A 129 -6.55 2.88 3.51
C ARG A 129 -5.14 3.44 3.38
N ALA A 130 -4.59 3.47 2.17
CA ALA A 130 -3.25 4.03 1.92
C ALA A 130 -3.32 5.53 1.59
N ASN A 131 -4.33 5.96 0.84
CA ASN A 131 -4.49 7.37 0.48
C ASN A 131 -4.63 8.30 1.70
N TYR A 132 -5.27 7.83 2.77
CA TYR A 132 -5.55 8.59 3.99
C TYR A 132 -4.80 8.08 5.23
N SER A 133 -3.80 7.20 5.07
CA SER A 133 -2.87 6.90 6.17
C SER A 133 -1.96 8.09 6.47
N GLN A 134 -1.43 8.18 7.69
CA GLN A 134 -0.50 9.24 8.08
C GLN A 134 0.93 9.03 7.54
N HIS A 135 1.21 7.95 6.80
CA HIS A 135 2.55 7.66 6.32
C HIS A 135 2.97 8.59 5.18
N VAL A 136 4.13 9.23 5.34
CA VAL A 136 4.72 10.14 4.35
C VAL A 136 5.97 9.54 3.72
N GLU A 137 6.87 8.97 4.52
CA GLU A 137 8.18 8.54 4.05
C GLU A 137 8.14 7.24 3.23
N ARG A 138 8.95 7.20 2.17
CA ARG A 138 9.08 6.03 1.30
C ARG A 138 9.52 4.77 2.05
N ALA A 139 10.32 4.91 3.10
CA ALA A 139 10.77 3.80 3.93
C ALA A 139 9.59 3.09 4.61
N TRP A 140 8.66 3.85 5.19
CA TRP A 140 7.43 3.30 5.76
C TRP A 140 6.62 2.57 4.69
N TRP A 141 6.45 3.19 3.52
CA TRP A 141 5.74 2.54 2.42
C TRP A 141 6.37 1.21 1.99
N ARG A 142 7.70 1.12 1.96
CA ARG A 142 8.40 -0.13 1.63
C ARG A 142 8.06 -1.25 2.61
N LEU A 143 7.94 -0.96 3.91
CA LEU A 143 7.55 -1.94 4.91
C LEU A 143 6.12 -2.45 4.67
N TYR A 144 5.17 -1.55 4.44
CA TYR A 144 3.77 -1.92 4.16
C TYR A 144 3.62 -2.72 2.87
N ILE A 145 4.26 -2.28 1.78
CA ILE A 145 4.19 -2.99 0.50
C ILE A 145 4.87 -4.36 0.58
N THR A 146 5.95 -4.50 1.34
CA THR A 146 6.55 -5.82 1.62
C THR A 146 5.55 -6.76 2.30
N ARG A 147 4.85 -6.28 3.34
CA ARG A 147 3.79 -7.05 4.01
C ARG A 147 2.65 -7.42 3.06
N MET A 148 2.20 -6.48 2.22
CA MET A 148 1.11 -6.74 1.27
C MET A 148 1.52 -7.72 0.17
N ARG A 149 2.76 -7.65 -0.31
CA ARG A 149 3.32 -8.60 -1.28
C ARG A 149 3.37 -10.01 -0.72
N ALA A 150 3.80 -10.17 0.53
CA ALA A 150 3.77 -11.47 1.21
C ALA A 150 2.33 -12.02 1.31
N ARG A 151 1.37 -11.18 1.74
CA ARG A 151 -0.05 -11.56 1.83
C ARG A 151 -0.67 -11.91 0.47
N ALA A 152 -0.34 -11.15 -0.57
CA ALA A 152 -0.81 -11.45 -1.93
C ALA A 152 -0.25 -12.80 -2.40
N ALA A 153 1.04 -13.07 -2.13
CA ALA A 153 1.67 -14.33 -2.52
C ALA A 153 1.01 -15.54 -1.84
N TRP A 154 0.61 -15.42 -0.57
CA TRP A 154 -0.14 -16.47 0.14
C TRP A 154 -1.52 -16.73 -0.46
N LYS A 155 -2.10 -15.75 -1.16
CA LYS A 155 -3.37 -15.85 -1.88
C LYS A 155 -3.19 -16.20 -3.37
N GLY A 156 -2.00 -16.62 -3.79
CA GLY A 156 -1.70 -16.99 -5.18
C GLY A 156 -1.45 -15.82 -6.14
N SER A 157 -1.45 -14.58 -5.67
CA SER A 157 -1.16 -13.39 -6.49
C SER A 157 0.24 -12.87 -6.21
N ARG A 158 1.09 -12.73 -7.23
CA ARG A 158 2.47 -12.22 -7.05
C ARG A 158 2.59 -10.80 -7.61
N LEU A 159 2.90 -9.84 -6.74
CA LEU A 159 3.32 -8.51 -7.17
C LEU A 159 4.74 -8.57 -7.73
N SER A 160 4.90 -8.07 -8.96
CA SER A 160 6.20 -8.00 -9.62
C SER A 160 7.10 -6.92 -9.00
N ARG A 161 8.41 -6.96 -9.29
CA ARG A 161 9.35 -5.93 -8.81
C ARG A 161 9.02 -4.55 -9.40
N ASP A 162 8.58 -4.51 -10.65
CA ASP A 162 8.23 -3.25 -11.34
C ASP A 162 6.92 -2.67 -10.82
N GLU A 163 5.93 -3.51 -10.49
CA GLU A 163 4.71 -3.07 -9.83
C GLU A 163 5.02 -2.49 -8.45
N VAL A 164 5.86 -3.16 -7.66
CA VAL A 164 6.31 -2.62 -6.36
C VAL A 164 7.00 -1.27 -6.53
N ARG A 165 7.86 -1.12 -7.54
CA ARG A 165 8.55 0.14 -7.82
C ARG A 165 7.56 1.25 -8.18
N ALA A 166 6.63 0.98 -9.09
CA ALA A 166 5.59 1.92 -9.50
C ALA A 166 4.73 2.36 -8.30
N ILE A 167 4.26 1.41 -7.49
CA ILE A 167 3.47 1.70 -6.28
C ILE A 167 4.25 2.61 -5.33
N LEU A 168 5.52 2.31 -5.05
CA LEU A 168 6.33 3.13 -4.15
C LEU A 168 6.61 4.53 -4.71
N ASN A 169 6.75 4.66 -6.03
CA ASN A 169 6.92 5.96 -6.68
C ASN A 169 5.68 6.82 -6.54
N PHE A 170 4.51 6.27 -6.86
CA PHE A 170 3.24 6.95 -6.69
C PHE A 170 3.01 7.35 -5.23
N LEU A 171 3.06 6.40 -4.29
CA LEU A 171 2.80 6.68 -2.87
C LEU A 171 3.76 7.72 -2.29
N SER A 172 5.05 7.67 -2.67
CA SER A 172 6.02 8.66 -2.21
C SER A 172 5.74 10.06 -2.78
N HIS A 173 5.32 10.16 -4.04
CA HIS A 173 4.98 11.44 -4.66
C HIS A 173 3.70 12.01 -4.06
N ASP A 174 2.66 11.19 -3.98
CA ASP A 174 1.35 11.55 -3.47
C ASP A 174 1.40 11.94 -1.98
N SER A 175 2.15 11.20 -1.16
CA SER A 175 2.40 11.54 0.24
C SER A 175 3.04 12.92 0.38
N ARG A 176 4.01 13.27 -0.48
CA ARG A 176 4.60 14.62 -0.48
C ARG A 176 3.55 15.67 -0.86
N ALA A 177 2.91 15.49 -2.01
CA ALA A 177 2.02 16.50 -2.60
C ALA A 177 0.76 16.75 -1.76
N ARG A 178 0.15 15.70 -1.19
CA ARG A 178 -1.11 15.82 -0.44
C ARG A 178 -0.92 15.89 1.07
N LYS A 179 -0.03 15.06 1.63
CA LYS A 179 0.06 14.90 3.09
C LYS A 179 1.06 15.85 3.73
N ARG A 180 2.12 16.22 3.01
CA ARG A 180 3.13 17.15 3.50
C ARG A 180 2.90 18.59 3.05
N GLU A 181 2.76 18.82 1.74
CA GLU A 181 2.59 20.16 1.18
C GLU A 181 1.21 20.74 1.48
N ARG A 182 0.17 19.89 1.54
CA ARG A 182 -1.21 20.26 1.92
C ARG A 182 -1.63 19.66 3.26
N ARG A 183 -0.73 19.79 4.25
CA ARG A 183 -0.86 19.15 5.56
C ARG A 183 -2.16 19.52 6.28
N LYS A 184 -2.52 20.81 6.32
CA LYS A 184 -3.70 21.29 7.06
C LYS A 184 -4.99 20.70 6.48
N GLU A 185 -5.10 20.66 5.16
CA GLU A 185 -6.24 20.08 4.46
C GLU A 185 -6.30 18.56 4.69
N PHE A 186 -5.15 17.89 4.64
CA PHE A 186 -5.05 16.47 4.91
C PHE A 186 -5.47 16.13 6.35
N GLU A 187 -4.95 16.85 7.34
CA GLU A 187 -5.26 16.67 8.76
C GLU A 187 -6.75 16.91 9.06
N LYS A 188 -7.33 17.97 8.48
CA LYS A 188 -8.79 18.21 8.57
C LYS A 188 -9.59 17.04 8.02
N THR A 189 -9.14 16.49 6.90
CA THR A 189 -9.80 15.35 6.26
C THR A 189 -9.68 14.09 7.12
N THR A 190 -8.50 13.79 7.66
CA THR A 190 -8.31 12.59 8.48
C THR A 190 -9.04 12.70 9.82
N ALA A 191 -9.09 13.88 10.44
CA ALA A 191 -9.86 14.11 11.66
C ALA A 191 -11.37 13.91 11.44
N GLU A 192 -11.88 14.34 10.28
CA GLU A 192 -13.27 14.05 9.87
C GLU A 192 -13.52 12.54 9.75
N LEU A 193 -12.61 11.81 9.10
CA LEU A 193 -12.73 10.35 8.94
C LEU A 193 -12.66 9.62 10.29
N GLU A 194 -11.77 10.05 11.19
CA GLU A 194 -11.66 9.54 12.56
C GLU A 194 -12.97 9.75 13.33
N ARG A 195 -13.53 10.96 13.34
CA ARG A 195 -14.81 11.23 14.00
C ARG A 195 -15.93 10.33 13.49
N ARG A 196 -16.03 10.13 12.17
CA ARG A 196 -17.05 9.26 11.56
C ARG A 196 -16.85 7.80 11.96
N PHE A 197 -15.60 7.35 12.00
CA PHE A 197 -15.25 5.99 12.38
C PHE A 197 -15.60 5.71 13.84
N ASP A 198 -15.27 6.62 14.74
CA ASP A 198 -15.55 6.49 16.18
C ASP A 198 -17.06 6.45 16.44
N ALA A 199 -17.83 7.30 15.76
CA ALA A 199 -19.29 7.28 15.84
C ALA A 199 -19.86 5.90 15.42
N GLU A 200 -19.37 5.32 14.32
CA GLU A 200 -19.81 3.99 13.88
C GLU A 200 -19.34 2.88 14.83
N MET A 201 -18.12 2.95 15.39
CA MET A 201 -17.66 1.98 16.39
C MET A 201 -18.52 2.02 17.65
N ALA A 202 -18.90 3.22 18.11
CA ALA A 202 -19.80 3.38 19.25
C ALA A 202 -21.18 2.75 18.97
N LEU A 203 -21.75 2.96 17.77
CA LEU A 203 -23.00 2.33 17.36
C LEU A 203 -22.88 0.80 17.27
N ARG A 204 -21.78 0.27 16.71
CA ARG A 204 -21.51 -1.17 16.69
C ARG A 204 -21.46 -1.74 18.11
N LEU A 205 -20.75 -1.08 19.03
CA LEU A 205 -20.65 -1.51 20.42
C LEU A 205 -22.03 -1.51 21.10
N GLN A 206 -22.83 -0.47 20.89
CA GLN A 206 -24.18 -0.39 21.44
C GLN A 206 -25.07 -1.53 20.91
N ARG A 207 -24.99 -1.87 19.61
CA ARG A 207 -25.72 -3.01 19.03
C ARG A 207 -25.29 -4.33 19.66
N LEU A 208 -23.99 -4.53 19.88
CA LEU A 208 -23.45 -5.73 20.55
C LEU A 208 -23.83 -5.82 22.03
N GLN A 209 -24.01 -4.69 22.72
CA GLN A 209 -24.50 -4.68 24.09
C GLN A 209 -25.99 -5.01 24.17
N LYS A 210 -26.82 -4.41 23.29
CA LYS A 210 -28.26 -4.68 23.23
C LYS A 210 -28.58 -6.12 22.81
N GLY A 211 -27.75 -6.72 21.95
CA GLY A 211 -27.93 -8.09 21.47
C GLY A 211 -27.34 -9.18 22.36
N ARG A 212 -26.63 -8.83 23.45
CA ARG A 212 -26.12 -9.84 24.40
C ARG A 212 -27.23 -10.23 25.36
N PRO A 213 -27.58 -11.53 25.47
CA PRO A 213 -28.49 -11.96 26.52
C PRO A 213 -27.85 -11.63 27.88
N VAL A 214 -28.65 -11.07 28.78
CA VAL A 214 -28.25 -10.95 30.19
C VAL A 214 -28.12 -12.38 30.70
N LEU A 215 -26.89 -12.82 30.97
CA LEU A 215 -26.67 -14.08 31.66
C LEU A 215 -27.12 -13.85 33.10
N ASP A 216 -28.37 -14.21 33.42
CA ASP A 216 -28.80 -14.32 34.80
C ASP A 216 -27.99 -15.46 35.44
N GLY A 217 -27.22 -15.13 36.47
CA GLY A 217 -26.35 -16.07 37.17
C GLY A 217 -27.12 -16.88 38.18
N ARG A 218 -28.02 -17.76 37.70
CA ARG A 218 -28.64 -18.80 38.51
C ARG A 218 -27.82 -20.08 38.56
#